data_AF-A0A365T746-F1
#
_entry.id   AF-A0A365T746-F1
#
_cell.length_a   1.000
_cell.length_b   1.000
_cell.length_c   1.000
_cell.angle_alpha   90.00
_cell.angle_beta   90.00
_cell.angle_gamma   90.00
#
_symmetry.space_group_name_H-M   'P 1'
#
loop_
_entity.id
_entity.type
_entity.pdbx_description
1 polymer ?
#
loop_
_entity_poly.entity_id
_entity_poly.type
_entity_poly.pdbx_seq_one_letter_code
_entity_poly.pdbx_strand_id
1 'polypeptide(L)' 'MANWAEWLEGVSVTWIIVLGVFLFFFPEPISSVVGAILLGIGVVAFFVGWWEDRQADSTT' A
#
# COMPACT_ATOMS: atom_id res chain seq x y z
N MET A 1 -7.84 -13.49 -18.23
CA MET A 1 -6.36 -13.46 -18.25
C MET A 1 -5.98 -12.61 -17.05
N ALA A 2 -5.41 -13.19 -15.99
CA ALA A 2 -5.04 -12.42 -14.79
C ALA A 2 -4.17 -11.25 -15.23
N ASN A 3 -4.62 -10.02 -14.98
CA ASN A 3 -3.90 -8.85 -15.42
C ASN A 3 -2.64 -8.73 -14.56
N TRP A 4 -1.51 -9.07 -15.17
CA TRP A 4 -0.20 -8.90 -14.59
C TRP A 4 0.00 -7.51 -13.92
N ALA A 5 -0.73 -6.49 -14.38
CA ALA A 5 -0.80 -5.16 -13.79
C ALA A 5 -1.42 -5.11 -12.38
N GLU A 6 -2.60 -5.70 -12.09
CA GLU A 6 -3.15 -5.69 -10.70
C GLU A 6 -2.25 -6.51 -9.77
N TRP A 7 -1.67 -7.61 -10.28
CA TRP A 7 -0.75 -8.41 -9.48
C TRP A 7 0.50 -7.61 -9.10
N LEU A 8 1.06 -6.83 -10.04
CA LEU A 8 2.17 -5.92 -9.75
C LEU A 8 1.76 -4.77 -8.83
N GLU A 9 0.57 -4.22 -8.97
CA GLU A 9 0.07 -3.16 -8.07
C GLU A 9 -0.08 -3.67 -6.63
N GLY A 10 -0.74 -4.82 -6.42
CA GLY A 10 -0.88 -5.42 -5.09
C GLY A 10 0.45 -5.80 -4.45
N VAL A 11 1.39 -6.34 -5.24
CA VAL A 11 2.75 -6.62 -4.79
C VAL A 11 3.47 -5.32 -4.43
N SER A 12 3.32 -4.25 -5.24
CA SER A 12 3.97 -2.96 -5.00
C SER A 12 3.47 -2.24 -3.75
N VAL A 13 2.17 -2.26 -3.48
CA VAL A 13 1.57 -1.67 -2.27
C VAL A 13 2.05 -2.39 -1.02
N THR A 14 2.14 -3.72 -1.07
CA THR A 14 2.65 -4.53 0.05
C THR A 14 4.10 -4.17 0.38
N TRP A 15 4.96 -4.01 -0.63
CA TRP A 15 6.36 -3.59 -0.41
C TRP A 15 6.48 -2.18 0.16
N ILE A 16 5.62 -1.25 -0.25
CA ILE A 16 5.57 0.12 0.31
C ILE A 16 5.25 0.07 1.80
N ILE A 17 4.28 -0.76 2.22
CA ILE A 17 3.93 -0.92 3.63
C ILE A 17 5.09 -1.54 4.40
N VAL A 18 5.69 -2.62 3.89
CA VAL A 18 6.82 -3.30 4.55
C VAL A 18 8.02 -2.34 4.72
N LEU A 19 8.39 -1.61 3.68
CA LEU A 19 9.47 -0.62 3.74
C LEU A 19 9.11 0.53 4.69
N GLY A 20 7.85 0.97 4.69
CA GLY A 20 7.34 1.97 5.63
C GLY A 20 7.47 1.52 7.08
N VAL A 21 7.10 0.27 7.41
CA VAL A 21 7.29 -0.31 8.75
C VAL A 21 8.76 -0.32 9.14
N PHE A 22 9.63 -0.82 8.26
CA PHE A 22 11.06 -0.90 8.52
C PHE A 22 11.68 0.48 8.80
N LEU A 23 11.32 1.48 8.00
CA LEU A 23 11.80 2.85 8.17
C LEU A 23 11.20 3.52 9.42
N PHE A 24 9.94 3.22 9.74
CA PHE A 24 9.27 3.78 10.91
C PHE A 24 9.95 3.39 12.23
N PHE A 25 10.37 2.12 12.33
CA PHE A 25 11.10 1.59 13.48
C PHE A 25 12.61 1.85 13.44
N PHE A 26 13.11 2.53 12.40
CA PHE A 26 14.51 2.89 12.32
C PHE A 26 14.85 3.98 13.36
N PRO A 27 15.99 3.89 14.07
CA PRO A 27 16.29 4.76 15.21
C PRO A 27 16.54 6.24 14.85
N GLU A 28 16.61 6.58 13.56
CA GLU A 28 16.79 7.95 13.11
C GLU A 28 15.44 8.68 12.95
N PRO A 29 15.29 9.90 13.51
CA PRO A 29 14.02 10.64 13.47
C PRO A 29 13.49 10.89 12.05
N ILE A 30 14.38 11.22 11.11
CA ILE A 30 14.01 11.52 9.72
C ILE A 30 13.49 10.25 9.04
N SER A 31 14.22 9.14 9.20
CA SER A 31 13.84 7.83 8.67
C SER A 31 12.48 7.39 9.22
N SER A 32 12.20 7.62 10.50
CA SER A 32 10.90 7.33 11.11
C SER A 32 9.76 8.14 10.51
N VAL A 33 9.97 9.44 10.27
CA VAL A 33 8.99 10.31 9.58
C VAL A 33 8.73 9.83 8.16
N VAL A 34 9.78 9.49 7.41
CA VAL A 34 9.65 8.93 6.05
C VAL A 34 8.87 7.61 6.09
N GLY A 35 9.16 6.74 7.06
CA GLY A 35 8.43 5.49 7.28
C GLY A 35 6.94 5.71 7.56
N ALA A 36 6.60 6.68 8.41
CA ALA A 36 5.21 7.03 8.70
C ALA A 36 4.46 7.52 7.44
N ILE A 37 5.12 8.31 6.58
CA ILE A 37 4.54 8.79 5.32
C ILE A 37 4.29 7.62 4.37
N LEU A 38 5.27 6.72 4.21
CA LEU A 38 5.13 5.54 3.35
C LEU A 38 4.02 4.60 3.84
N LEU A 39 3.90 4.42 5.16
CA LEU A 39 2.79 3.68 5.76
C LEU A 39 1.45 4.34 5.45
N GLY A 40 1.35 5.66 5.60
CA GLY A 40 0.13 6.40 5.25
C GLY A 40 -0.28 6.20 3.80
N ILE A 41 0.66 6.33 2.86
CA ILE A 41 0.43 6.13 1.43
C ILE A 41 0.00 4.68 1.16
N GLY A 42 0.72 3.69 1.71
CA GLY A 42 0.42 2.28 1.52
C GLY A 42 -0.96 1.88 2.04
N VAL A 43 -1.36 2.39 3.21
CA VAL A 43 -2.69 2.16 3.78
C VAL A 43 -3.77 2.79 2.90
N VAL A 44 -3.59 4.03 2.46
CA VAL A 44 -4.57 4.69 1.56
C VAL A 44 -4.70 3.92 0.25
N ALA A 45 -3.60 3.55 -0.39
CA ALA A 45 -3.62 2.79 -1.63
C ALA A 45 -4.31 1.43 -1.47
N PHE A 46 -4.07 0.73 -0.36
CA PHE A 46 -4.75 -0.52 -0.03
C PHE A 46 -6.27 -0.34 0.08
N PHE A 47 -6.72 0.70 0.80
CA PHE A 47 -8.14 0.96 0.97
C PHE A 47 -8.82 1.42 -0.33
N VAL A 48 -8.12 2.18 -1.18
CA VAL A 48 -8.63 2.59 -2.50
C VAL A 48 -8.86 1.36 -3.38
N GLY A 49 -7.86 0.48 -3.53
CA GLY A 49 -8.04 -0.75 -4.31
C GLY A 49 -9.15 -1.65 -3.76
N TRP A 50 -9.19 -1.83 -2.43
CA TRP A 50 -10.26 -2.59 -1.78
C TRP A 50 -11.67 -2.01 -2.01
N TRP A 51 -11.77 -0.68 -2.06
CA TRP A 51 -13.03 0.01 -2.30
C TRP A 51 -13.48 -0.13 -3.76
N GLU A 52 -12.55 -0.03 -4.71
CA GLU A 52 -12.82 -0.24 -6.14
C GLU A 52 -13.32 -1.66 -6.43
N ASP A 53 -12.68 -2.69 -5.85
CA ASP A 53 -13.13 -4.08 -5.94
C ASP A 53 -14.57 -4.26 -5.46
N ARG A 54 -14.93 -3.60 -4.35
CA ARG A 54 -16.29 -3.66 -3.78
C ARG A 54 -17.34 -2.98 -4.66
N GLN A 55 -16.98 -1.93 -5.37
CA GLN A 55 -17.90 -1.28 -6.31
C GLN A 55 -18.15 -2.15 -7.53
N ALA A 56 -17.12 -2.84 -8.04
CA ALA A 56 -17.24 -3.76 -9.16
C ALA A 56 -18.23 -4.91 -8.85
N ASP A 57 -18.17 -5.48 -7.64
CA ASP A 57 -19.09 -6.55 -7.20
C ASP A 57 -20.55 -6.09 -7.06
N SER A 58 -20.79 -4.79 -6.78
CA SER A 58 -22.14 -4.26 -6.54
C SER A 58 -22.92 -3.88 -7.81
N THR A 59 -22.25 -3.87 -8.97
CA THR A 59 -22.83 -3.43 -10.25
C THR A 59 -23.05 -4.56 -11.26
N THR A 60 -22.76 -5.81 -10.86
CA THR A 60 -23.00 -7.06 -11.63
C THR A 60 -24.14 -7.85 -11.00
#